data_AF-A0A392TQW7-F1
#
_entry.id   AF-A0A392TQW7-F1
#
_cell.length_a   1.000
_cell.length_b   1.000
_cell.length_c   1.000
_cell.angle_alpha   90.00
_cell.angle_beta   90.00
_cell.angle_gamma   90.00
#
_symmetry.space_group_name_H-M   'P 1'
#
loop_
_entity.id
_entity.type
_entity.pdbx_description
1 polymer ?
#
loop_
_entity_poly.entity_id
_entity_poly.type
_entity_poly.pdbx_seq_one_letter_code
_entity_poly.pdbx_strand_id
1 'polypeptide(L)' 'MLGGYVLHDEADHWWGNANQSLGADGAVITWASFKREFLTKYFPADERNLKVIEFMELKQG' A
#
# COMPACT_ATOMS: atom_id res chain seq x y z
N MET A 1 5.71 2.22 23.73
CA MET A 1 6.44 2.39 22.46
C MET A 1 6.71 1.03 21.81
N LEU A 2 5.67 0.33 21.36
CA LEU A 2 5.83 -0.97 20.68
C LEU A 2 5.28 -0.94 19.24
N GLY A 3 4.30 -0.07 18.96
CA GLY A 3 3.68 0.02 17.62
C GLY A 3 4.62 0.48 16.50
N GLY A 4 5.63 1.30 16.79
CA GLY A 4 6.58 1.77 15.77
C GLY A 4 7.51 0.67 15.22
N TYR A 5 7.91 -0.27 16.08
CA TYR A 5 8.76 -1.40 15.67
C TYR A 5 7.97 -2.43 14.86
N VAL A 6 6.74 -2.74 15.27
CA VAL A 6 5.86 -3.69 14.56
C VAL A 6 5.56 -3.25 13.13
N LEU A 7 5.34 -1.94 12.92
CA LEU A 7 5.07 -1.41 11.57
C LEU A 7 6.32 -1.42 10.68
N HIS A 8 7.50 -1.22 11.26
CA HIS A 8 8.77 -1.31 10.51
C HIS A 8 9.02 -2.76 10.06
N ASP A 9 8.88 -3.72 10.97
CA ASP A 9 9.06 -5.14 10.67
C ASP A 9 8.05 -5.65 9.63
N GLU A 10 6.79 -5.21 9.70
CA GLU A 10 5.77 -5.55 8.69
C GLU A 10 6.13 -4.99 7.31
N ALA A 11 6.57 -3.73 7.24
CA ALA A 11 6.92 -3.08 5.99
C ALA A 11 8.12 -3.77 5.31
N ASP A 12 9.14 -4.12 6.08
CA ASP A 12 10.34 -4.79 5.58
C ASP A 12 10.02 -6.21 5.09
N HIS A 13 9.22 -6.96 5.86
CA HIS A 13 8.82 -8.30 5.46
C HIS A 13 7.93 -8.29 4.21
N TRP A 14 6.95 -7.39 4.14
CA TRP A 14 6.12 -7.23 2.95
C TRP A 14 6.95 -6.86 1.72
N TRP A 15 7.86 -5.90 1.85
CA TRP A 15 8.67 -5.44 0.73
C TRP A 15 9.58 -6.54 0.20
N GLY A 16 10.18 -7.36 1.07
CA GLY A 16 10.97 -8.52 0.65
C GLY A 16 10.20 -9.47 -0.29
N ASN A 17 8.96 -9.78 0.07
CA ASN A 17 8.08 -10.63 -0.76
C ASN A 17 7.63 -9.93 -2.05
N ALA A 18 7.21 -8.66 -1.96
CA ALA A 18 6.76 -7.89 -3.12
C ALA A 18 7.89 -7.68 -4.14
N ASN A 19 9.10 -7.37 -3.67
CA ASN A 19 10.28 -7.18 -4.51
C ASN A 19 10.66 -8.46 -5.25
N GLN A 20 10.56 -9.62 -4.61
CA GLN A 20 10.80 -10.92 -5.25
C GLN A 20 9.76 -11.21 -6.34
N SER A 21 8.48 -10.95 -6.07
CA SER A 21 7.41 -11.18 -7.04
C SER A 21 7.48 -10.22 -8.22
N LEU A 22 7.75 -8.93 -7.97
CA LEU A 22 7.83 -7.89 -9.00
C LEU A 22 9.11 -7.97 -9.85
N GLY A 23 10.21 -8.41 -9.24
CA GLY A 23 11.52 -8.58 -9.88
C GLY A 23 11.79 -9.99 -10.40
N ALA A 24 10.77 -10.87 -10.43
CA ALA A 24 10.89 -12.22 -10.95
C ALA A 24 11.46 -12.20 -12.38
N ASP A 25 12.26 -13.21 -12.71
CA ASP A 25 12.90 -13.37 -14.02
C ASP A 25 13.81 -12.20 -14.45
N GLY A 26 14.31 -11.42 -13.48
CA GLY A 26 15.17 -10.25 -13.75
C GLY A 26 14.40 -9.03 -14.24
N ALA A 27 13.08 -9.00 -14.05
CA ALA A 27 12.24 -7.86 -14.42
C ALA A 27 12.66 -6.59 -13.67
N VAL A 28 12.74 -5.47 -14.39
CA VAL A 28 12.95 -4.16 -13.77
C VAL A 28 11.64 -3.74 -13.09
N ILE A 29 11.69 -3.50 -11.79
CA ILE A 29 10.54 -3.00 -11.04
C ILE A 29 10.28 -1.56 -11.45
N THR A 30 9.22 -1.34 -12.23
CA THR A 30 8.80 0.00 -12.60
C THR A 30 8.12 0.70 -11.42
N TRP A 31 8.19 2.03 -11.39
CA TRP A 31 7.45 2.84 -10.42
C TRP A 31 5.94 2.59 -10.46
N ALA A 32 5.38 2.26 -11.63
CA ALA A 32 3.97 1.94 -11.77
C ALA A 32 3.61 0.61 -11.06
N SER A 33 4.41 -0.43 -11.26
CA SER A 33 4.22 -1.74 -10.61
C SER A 33 4.35 -1.63 -9.09
N PHE A 34 5.37 -0.92 -8.61
CA PHE A 34 5.55 -0.62 -7.18
C PHE A 34 4.30 0.04 -6.58
N LYS A 35 3.83 1.14 -7.19
CA LYS A 35 2.67 1.88 -6.68
C LYS A 35 1.41 1.02 -6.62
N ARG A 36 1.20 0.15 -7.59
CA ARG A 36 0.04 -0.74 -7.62
C ARG A 36 0.05 -1.71 -6.43
N GLU A 37 1.16 -2.40 -6.19
CA GLU A 37 1.27 -3.34 -5.06
C GLU A 37 1.17 -2.63 -3.71
N PHE A 38 1.86 -1.48 -3.56
CA PHE A 38 1.84 -0.67 -2.35
C PHE A 38 0.41 -0.21 -2.00
N LEU A 39 -0.29 0.37 -2.98
CA LEU A 39 -1.67 0.84 -2.77
C LEU A 39 -2.62 -0.33 -2.49
N THR A 40 -2.43 -1.48 -3.13
CA THR A 40 -3.30 -2.64 -2.89
C THR A 40 -3.17 -3.17 -1.46
N LYS A 41 -1.95 -3.23 -0.92
CA LYS A 41 -1.68 -3.75 0.43
C LYS A 41 -2.10 -2.77 1.55
N TYR A 42 -1.79 -1.48 1.39
CA TYR A 42 -1.95 -0.50 2.46
C TYR A 42 -3.15 0.44 2.29
N PHE A 43 -3.75 0.47 1.10
CA PHE A 43 -4.90 1.31 0.78
C PHE A 43 -5.91 0.53 -0.07
N PRO A 44 -6.46 -0.57 0.46
CA PRO A 44 -7.40 -1.40 -0.26
C PRO A 44 -8.58 -0.56 -0.81
N ALA A 45 -9.18 -1.04 -1.90
CA ALA A 45 -10.24 -0.30 -2.59
C ALA A 45 -11.38 0.12 -1.65
N ASP A 46 -11.67 -0.66 -0.62
CA ASP A 46 -12.70 -0.36 0.38
C ASP A 46 -12.36 0.87 1.22
N GLU A 47 -11.12 1.02 1.68
CA GLU A 47 -10.67 2.22 2.40
C GLU A 47 -10.66 3.46 1.49
N ARG A 48 -10.32 3.27 0.21
CA ARG A 48 -10.40 4.32 -0.81
C ARG A 48 -11.84 4.73 -1.07
N ASN A 49 -12.75 3.76 -1.17
CA ASN A 49 -14.17 3.99 -1.37
C ASN A 49 -14.81 4.69 -0.15
N LEU A 50 -14.43 4.29 1.06
CA LEU A 50 -14.85 4.94 2.30
C LEU A 50 -14.43 6.42 2.34
N LYS A 51 -13.18 6.73 1.96
CA LYS A 51 -12.73 8.13 1.86
C LYS A 51 -13.48 8.93 0.78
N VAL A 52 -13.90 8.29 -0.30
CA VAL A 52 -14.73 8.94 -1.34
C VAL A 52 -16.13 9.23 -0.82
N ILE A 53 -16.74 8.29 -0.09
CA ILE A 53 -18.04 8.49 0.55
C ILE A 53 -17.95 9.60 1.59
N GLU A 54 -16.95 9.56 2.48
CA GLU A 54 -16.68 10.61 3.46
C GLU A 54 -16.51 11.98 2.78
N PHE A 55 -15.80 12.03 1.65
CA PHE A 55 -15.67 13.25 0.86
C PHE A 55 -16.99 13.73 0.24
N MET A 56 -17.84 12.82 -0.22
CA MET A 56 -19.16 13.16 -0.76
C MET A 56 -20.13 13.65 0.32
N GLU A 57 -20.00 13.14 1.54
CA GLU A 57 -20.84 13.49 2.68
C GLU A 57 -20.37 14.75 3.42
N LEU A 58 -19.16 15.25 3.13
CA LEU A 58 -18.68 16.54 3.62
C LEU A 58 -19.63 17.65 3.16
N LYS A 59 -20.44 18.15 4.12
CA LYS A 59 -21.14 19.42 3.95
C LYS A 59 -20.13 20.54 4.08
N GLN A 60 -19.95 21.34 3.03
CA GLN A 60 -19.30 22.64 3.15
C GLN A 60 -20.11 23.48 4.15
N GLY A 61 -19.46 23.86 5.25
CA GLY A 61 -19.96 24.89 6.16
C GLY A 61 -19.79 26.28 5.55
#